data_AF-A0A8C9XCQ5-F1
#
_entry.id   AF-A0A8C9XCQ5-F1
#
_cell.length_a   1.000
_cell.length_b   1.000
_cell.length_c   1.000
_cell.angle_alpha   90.00
_cell.angle_beta   90.00
_cell.angle_gamma   90.00
#
_symmetry.space_group_name_H-M   'P 1'
#
loop_
_entity.id
_entity.type
_entity.pdbx_description
1 polymer ?
#
loop_
_entity_poly.entity_id
_entity_poly.type
_entity_poly.pdbx_seq_one_letter_code
_entity_poly.pdbx_strand_id
1 'polypeptide(L)' 'MKLYLLLLLLLPLVSAEESYIECYGEDFLLVNNLLLQCSSKVQQACYTRDNGEKGCTQLESCSKPGWTCCYSDRCNA' A
#
# COMPACT_ATOMS: atom_id res chain seq x y z
N MET A 1 -24.71 -28.80 17.00
CA MET A 1 -23.34 -28.66 17.53
C MET A 1 -22.26 -28.75 16.43
N LYS A 2 -22.36 -29.65 15.44
CA LYS A 2 -21.36 -29.75 14.34
C LYS A 2 -21.36 -28.56 13.35
N LEU A 3 -22.52 -27.94 13.08
CA LEU A 3 -22.62 -26.84 12.10
C LEU A 3 -21.89 -25.56 12.56
N TYR A 4 -21.96 -25.25 13.86
CA TYR A 4 -21.27 -24.10 14.45
C TYR A 4 -19.75 -24.26 14.42
N LEU A 5 -19.25 -25.50 14.55
CA LEU A 5 -17.82 -25.81 14.45
C LEU A 5 -17.28 -25.55 13.04
N LEU A 6 -18.07 -25.89 12.01
CA LEU A 6 -17.78 -25.57 10.61
C LEU A 6 -17.80 -24.07 10.34
N LEU A 7 -18.76 -23.35 10.92
CA LEU A 7 -18.83 -21.89 10.82
C LEU A 7 -17.58 -21.23 11.42
N LEU A 8 -17.17 -21.65 12.63
CA LEU A 8 -15.96 -21.18 13.33
C LEU A 8 -14.66 -21.42 12.55
N LEU A 9 -14.57 -22.52 11.80
CA LEU A 9 -13.44 -22.84 10.92
C LEU A 9 -13.36 -21.94 9.67
N LEU A 10 -14.47 -21.32 9.26
CA LEU A 10 -14.54 -20.43 8.09
C LEU A 10 -14.26 -18.95 8.42
N LEU A 11 -14.35 -18.53 9.68
CA LEU A 11 -14.06 -17.13 10.08
C LEU A 11 -12.64 -16.63 9.72
N PRO A 12 -11.53 -17.40 9.88
CA PRO A 12 -10.20 -16.87 9.63
C PRO A 12 -9.88 -16.67 8.13
N LEU A 13 -10.69 -17.21 7.21
CA LEU A 13 -10.51 -17.03 5.77
C LEU A 13 -11.07 -15.69 5.27
N VAL A 14 -11.94 -15.03 6.04
CA VAL A 14 -12.66 -13.81 5.62
C VAL A 14 -12.03 -12.52 6.17
N SER A 15 -11.14 -12.60 7.16
CA SER A 15 -10.61 -11.42 7.87
C SER A 15 -9.24 -10.92 7.36
N ALA A 16 -8.86 -11.22 6.12
CA ALA A 16 -7.68 -10.58 5.54
C ALA A 16 -8.04 -9.11 5.20
N GLU A 17 -7.82 -8.20 6.15
CA GLU A 17 -7.94 -6.77 5.89
C GLU A 17 -6.93 -6.39 4.81
N GLU A 18 -7.45 -6.02 3.64
CA GLU A 18 -6.66 -5.52 2.54
C GLU A 18 -6.45 -4.02 2.76
N SER A 19 -5.19 -3.61 2.89
CA SER A 19 -4.84 -2.19 2.95
C SER A 19 -4.97 -1.58 1.57
N TYR A 20 -5.50 -0.36 1.54
CA TYR A 20 -5.72 0.43 0.33
C TYR A 20 -5.21 1.85 0.55
N ILE A 21 -4.46 2.37 -0.42
CA ILE A 21 -4.03 3.77 -0.46
C ILE A 21 -3.88 4.21 -1.93
N GLU A 22 -4.23 5.46 -2.21
CA GLU A 22 -3.96 6.07 -3.53
C GLU A 22 -2.70 6.93 -3.49
N CYS A 23 -1.84 6.83 -4.50
CA CYS A 23 -0.61 7.62 -4.59
C CYS A 23 -0.36 8.11 -6.01
N TYR A 24 0.43 9.17 -6.17
CA TYR A 24 0.99 9.53 -7.47
C TYR A 24 2.22 8.68 -7.77
N GLY A 25 2.29 8.16 -8.98
CA GLY A 25 3.42 7.44 -9.54
C GLY A 25 4.23 8.34 -10.46
N GLU A 26 5.55 8.26 -10.33
CA GLU A 26 6.49 8.94 -11.21
C GLU A 26 7.74 8.06 -11.34
N ASP A 27 8.13 7.73 -12.57
CA ASP A 27 9.32 6.96 -12.88
C ASP A 27 9.88 7.41 -14.23
N PHE A 28 11.20 7.37 -14.35
CA PHE A 28 11.99 7.90 -15.46
C PHE A 28 11.61 7.31 -16.82
N LEU A 29 11.11 6.07 -16.86
CA LEU A 29 10.87 5.37 -18.11
C LEU A 29 9.49 5.65 -18.72
N LEU A 30 8.40 5.61 -17.93
CA LEU A 30 7.04 5.49 -18.49
C LEU A 30 5.91 6.04 -17.61
N VAL A 31 6.20 6.56 -16.40
CA VAL A 31 5.15 6.96 -15.45
C VAL A 31 5.35 8.43 -15.11
N ASN A 32 4.42 9.29 -15.51
CA ASN A 32 4.42 10.70 -15.14
C ASN A 32 3.07 11.05 -14.53
N ASN A 33 3.06 11.31 -13.23
CA ASN A 33 1.90 11.74 -12.47
C ASN A 33 0.69 10.78 -12.60
N LEU A 34 0.96 9.47 -12.63
CA LEU A 34 -0.08 8.44 -12.75
C LEU A 34 -0.74 8.23 -11.39
N LEU A 35 -2.07 8.15 -11.34
CA LEU A 35 -2.77 7.74 -10.12
C LEU A 35 -2.65 6.23 -9.94
N LEU A 36 -2.00 5.81 -8.85
CA LEU A 36 -1.84 4.42 -8.45
C LEU A 36 -2.86 4.06 -7.36
N GLN A 37 -3.52 2.92 -7.50
CA GLN A 37 -4.40 2.33 -6.50
C GLN A 37 -3.70 1.12 -5.88
N CYS A 38 -3.21 1.27 -4.66
CA CYS A 38 -2.30 0.33 -4.05
C CYS A 38 -3.04 -0.53 -3.02
N SER A 39 -3.36 -1.76 -3.45
CA SER A 39 -4.09 -2.76 -2.68
C SER A 39 -3.15 -3.89 -2.25
N SER A 40 -3.06 -4.16 -0.95
CA SER A 40 -2.07 -5.09 -0.41
C SER A 40 -2.51 -5.65 0.94
N LYS A 41 -2.14 -6.90 1.23
CA LYS A 41 -2.33 -7.52 2.57
C LYS A 41 -1.45 -6.91 3.66
N VAL A 42 -0.44 -6.13 3.27
CA VAL A 42 0.45 -5.40 4.17
C VAL A 42 0.30 -3.92 3.94
N GLN A 43 0.29 -3.14 5.02
CA GLN A 43 0.10 -1.69 4.98
C GLN A 43 1.17 -1.01 4.12
N GLN A 44 0.72 -0.11 3.24
CA GLN A 44 1.56 0.67 2.36
C GLN A 44 1.45 2.17 2.64
N ALA A 45 2.43 2.91 2.15
CA ALA A 45 2.51 4.37 2.18
C ALA A 45 2.87 4.90 0.79
N CYS A 46 2.52 6.15 0.53
CA CYS A 46 3.05 6.85 -0.63
C CYS A 46 4.49 7.27 -0.35
N TYR A 47 5.34 7.21 -1.37
CA TYR A 47 6.71 7.70 -1.28
C TYR A 47 7.05 8.71 -2.37
N THR A 48 8.09 9.49 -2.09
CA THR A 48 8.88 10.26 -3.04
C THR A 48 10.36 10.04 -2.71
N ARG A 49 11.16 9.71 -3.72
CA ARG A 49 12.62 9.57 -3.59
C ARG A 49 13.34 10.83 -4.04
N ASP A 50 14.59 10.98 -3.64
CA ASP A 50 15.41 12.16 -3.97
C ASP A 50 15.61 12.36 -5.48
N ASN A 51 15.51 11.29 -6.27
CA ASN A 51 15.56 11.32 -7.73
C ASN A 51 14.23 11.71 -8.40
N GLY A 52 13.19 12.01 -7.62
CA GLY A 52 11.85 12.34 -8.12
C GLY A 52 10.94 11.14 -8.34
N GLU A 53 11.41 9.90 -8.12
CA GLU A 53 10.57 8.70 -8.25
C GLU A 53 9.47 8.72 -7.17
N LYS A 54 8.23 8.39 -7.58
CA LYS A 54 7.07 8.35 -6.69
C LYS A 54 6.31 7.05 -6.85
N GLY A 55 5.64 6.63 -5.79
CA GLY A 55 4.69 5.51 -5.87
C GLY A 55 4.26 5.00 -4.51
N CYS A 56 3.96 3.70 -4.45
CA CYS A 56 3.58 3.01 -3.22
C CYS A 56 4.71 2.11 -2.72
N THR A 57 4.87 2.03 -1.41
CA THR A 57 5.88 1.18 -0.78
C THR A 57 5.38 0.65 0.56
N GLN A 58 6.00 -0.43 1.05
CA GLN A 58 5.76 -0.90 2.42
C GLN A 58 6.40 0.05 3.43
N LEU A 59 5.84 0.12 4.64
CA LEU A 59 6.27 1.07 5.68
C LEU A 59 7.75 0.95 6.04
N GLU A 60 8.35 -0.23 5.93
CA GLU A 60 9.76 -0.48 6.25
C GLU A 60 10.69 0.32 5.32
N SER A 61 10.29 0.55 4.07
CA SER A 61 11.08 1.33 3.12
C SER A 61 11.17 2.80 3.50
N CYS A 62 10.23 3.32 4.28
CA CYS A 62 10.22 4.73 4.72
C CYS A 62 11.36 5.10 5.65
N SER A 63 12.05 4.10 6.23
CA SER A 63 13.25 4.29 7.04
C SER A 63 14.54 4.39 6.22
N LYS A 64 14.48 4.09 4.91
CA LYS A 64 15.66 4.07 4.05
C LYS A 64 16.09 5.51 3.70
N PRO A 65 17.40 5.79 3.64
CA PRO A 65 17.90 7.09 3.18
C PRO A 65 17.41 7.41 1.76
N GLY A 66 17.04 8.67 1.54
CA GLY A 66 16.52 9.18 0.27
C GLY A 66 15.09 8.74 -0.07
N TRP A 67 14.32 8.33 0.95
CA TRP A 67 12.87 8.09 0.87
C TRP A 67 12.15 9.08 1.78
N THR A 68 11.14 9.75 1.24
CA THR A 68 10.15 10.50 2.00
C THR A 68 8.82 9.80 1.86
N CYS A 69 8.14 9.52 2.97
CA CYS A 69 6.85 8.85 2.98
C CYS A 69 5.74 9.68 3.60
N CYS A 70 4.50 9.40 3.18
CA CYS A 70 3.28 9.94 3.76
C CYS A 70 2.14 8.90 3.69
N TYR A 71 1.11 9.05 4.52
CA TYR A 71 0.19 7.94 4.90
C TYR A 71 -1.29 8.21 4.59
N SER A 72 -1.59 9.15 3.71
CA SER A 72 -2.96 9.45 3.27
C SER A 72 -3.05 9.47 1.76
N ASP A 73 -4.25 9.32 1.22
CA ASP A 73 -4.45 9.32 -0.23
C ASP A 73 -3.86 10.57 -0.90
N ARG A 74 -3.07 10.33 -1.95
CA ARG A 74 -2.48 11.31 -2.86
C ARG A 74 -1.57 12.33 -2.17
N CYS A 75 -1.02 11.99 -1.00
CA CYS A 75 -0.21 12.90 -0.20
C CYS A 75 1.17 13.22 -0.79
N ASN A 76 1.62 12.47 -1.80
CA ASN A 76 2.92 12.65 -2.48
C ASN A 76 2.80 13.48 -3.78
N ALA A 77 1.79 14.36 -3.85
CA ALA A 77 1.65 15.34 -4.91
C ALA A 77 2.86 16.28 -4.98
#